data_AF-A0A3D2B604-F1
#
_entry.id   AF-A0A3D2B604-F1
#
_cell.length_a   1.000
_cell.length_b   1.000
_cell.length_c   1.000
_cell.angle_alpha   90.00
_cell.angle_beta   90.00
_cell.angle_gamma   90.00
#
_symmetry.space_group_name_H-M   'P 1'
#
loop_
_entity.id
_entity.type
_entity.pdbx_description
1 polymer ?
#
loop_
_entity_poly.entity_id
_entity_poly.type
_entity_poly.pdbx_seq_one_letter_code
_entity_poly.pdbx_strand_id
1 'polypeptide(L)'
;MPTVRGLRLSLSTPDVSTENWISALKALYKGIRQLGRQLILRDYQDKTWPRHMLREALEALPGDVRASVKATELDYRPGFAGNPNLLNIRHNQKWLELDLWGLEYGWTLLPCYLLDEIQQRLSWLNQLDSTPEAITVRVDWEWLPDLTLEDSVNELNLSGLSRLIHEPEIAPRQLIAPWLQQRARAPLSLPNLNAISEILVASHEWSCKTPTLLGRVLQSHSRPPEDLDQTLHLLHLD
;
A
#
# COMPACT_ATOMS: atom_id res chain seq x y z
N MET A 1 -9.43 20.39 -17.82
CA MET A 1 -9.74 19.59 -16.61
C MET A 1 -9.43 20.40 -15.36
N PRO A 2 -10.41 21.11 -14.77
CA PRO A 2 -10.19 21.95 -13.58
C PRO A 2 -9.77 21.14 -12.34
N THR A 3 -10.17 19.87 -12.28
CA THR A 3 -10.09 18.95 -11.12
C THR A 3 -8.76 18.21 -10.95
N VAL A 4 -7.89 18.17 -11.97
CA VAL A 4 -6.61 17.42 -11.88
C VAL A 4 -5.64 18.16 -10.96
N ARG A 5 -5.38 17.66 -9.75
CA ARG A 5 -4.51 18.35 -8.76
C ARG A 5 -3.01 18.21 -9.04
N GLY A 6 -2.60 17.18 -9.77
CA GLY A 6 -1.19 16.85 -9.94
C GLY A 6 -0.93 15.66 -10.83
N LEU A 7 0.35 15.31 -10.93
CA LEU A 7 0.87 14.12 -11.60
C LEU A 7 1.61 13.25 -10.57
N ARG A 8 1.23 11.97 -10.48
CA ARG A 8 2.00 10.95 -9.75
C ARG A 8 2.84 10.16 -10.75
N LEU A 9 4.15 10.30 -10.67
CA LEU A 9 5.11 9.66 -11.57
C LEU A 9 5.77 8.47 -10.86
N SER A 10 5.60 7.27 -11.41
CA SER A 10 6.40 6.10 -11.00
C SER A 10 7.80 6.21 -11.62
N LEU A 11 8.83 6.17 -10.80
CA LEU A 11 10.22 6.20 -11.24
C LEU A 11 10.72 4.78 -11.49
N SER A 12 11.41 4.57 -12.61
CA SER A 12 12.07 3.31 -12.97
C SER A 12 13.54 3.57 -13.29
N THR A 13 14.33 2.49 -13.38
CA THR A 13 15.76 2.59 -13.70
C THR A 13 15.94 3.36 -15.02
N PRO A 14 16.71 4.46 -15.03
CA PRO A 14 16.82 5.30 -16.22
C PRO A 14 17.77 4.67 -17.23
N ASP A 15 17.36 4.60 -18.50
CA ASP A 15 18.21 4.19 -19.63
C ASP A 15 19.10 5.35 -20.15
N VAL A 16 19.25 6.41 -19.36
CA VAL A 16 19.99 7.63 -19.70
C VAL A 16 20.94 8.01 -18.57
N SER A 17 21.90 8.90 -18.84
CA SER A 17 22.79 9.40 -17.79
C SER A 17 22.02 10.06 -16.64
N THR A 18 22.54 9.96 -15.43
CA THR A 18 21.96 10.58 -14.22
C THR A 18 21.71 12.08 -14.41
N GLU A 19 22.62 12.79 -15.08
CA GLU A 19 22.48 14.22 -15.37
C GLU A 19 21.29 14.52 -16.29
N ASN A 20 21.12 13.74 -17.37
CA ASN A 20 20.01 13.89 -18.30
C ASN A 20 18.68 13.53 -17.62
N TRP A 21 18.67 12.48 -16.80
CA TRP A 21 17.51 12.07 -16.03
C TRP A 21 17.05 13.16 -15.04
N ILE A 22 17.98 13.70 -14.23
CA ILE A 22 17.69 14.80 -13.30
C ILE A 22 17.21 16.05 -14.07
N SER A 23 17.84 16.37 -15.19
CA SER A 23 17.44 17.51 -16.02
C SER A 23 16.01 17.36 -16.56
N ALA A 24 15.64 16.15 -16.98
CA ALA A 24 14.27 15.83 -17.40
C ALA A 24 13.27 15.97 -16.24
N LEU A 25 13.60 15.46 -15.04
CA LEU A 25 12.75 15.63 -13.85
C LEU A 25 12.53 17.11 -13.50
N LYS A 26 13.59 17.93 -13.55
CA LYS A 26 13.49 19.39 -13.31
C LYS A 26 12.61 20.08 -14.35
N ALA A 27 12.74 19.70 -15.62
CA ALA A 27 11.90 20.23 -16.70
C ALA A 27 10.43 19.85 -16.52
N LEU A 28 10.15 18.59 -16.18
CA LEU A 28 8.80 18.11 -15.86
C LEU A 28 8.20 18.88 -14.69
N TYR A 29 8.93 18.97 -13.57
CA TYR A 29 8.53 19.73 -12.40
C TYR A 29 8.16 21.17 -12.78
N LYS A 30 9.03 21.88 -13.53
CA LYS A 30 8.77 23.27 -13.93
C LYS A 30 7.46 23.39 -14.73
N GLY A 31 7.22 22.49 -15.69
CA GLY A 31 5.98 22.49 -16.47
C GLY A 31 4.74 22.22 -15.62
N ILE A 32 4.80 21.23 -14.72
CA ILE A 32 3.69 20.90 -13.81
C ILE A 32 3.37 22.06 -12.86
N ARG A 33 4.40 22.73 -12.32
CA ARG A 33 4.22 23.88 -11.41
C ARG A 33 3.73 25.13 -12.13
N GLN A 34 4.14 25.37 -13.37
CA GLN A 34 3.59 26.48 -14.18
C GLN A 34 2.07 26.36 -14.37
N LEU A 35 1.53 25.13 -14.35
CA LEU A 35 0.10 24.86 -14.38
C LEU A 35 -0.57 24.89 -12.99
N GLY A 36 0.17 25.25 -11.94
CA GLY A 36 -0.31 25.26 -10.55
C GLY A 36 -0.58 23.87 -9.96
N ARG A 37 -0.01 22.81 -10.56
CA ARG A 37 -0.28 21.42 -10.18
C ARG A 37 0.84 20.84 -9.30
N GLN A 38 0.57 19.76 -8.59
CA GLN A 38 1.54 19.06 -7.74
C GLN A 38 2.29 17.99 -8.54
N LEU A 39 3.57 17.79 -8.22
CA LEU A 39 4.34 16.62 -8.65
C LEU A 39 4.52 15.69 -7.46
N ILE A 40 4.21 14.41 -7.67
CA ILE A 40 4.39 13.34 -6.69
C ILE A 40 5.29 12.29 -7.33
N LEU A 41 6.42 11.98 -6.71
CA LEU A 41 7.33 10.94 -7.15
C LEU A 41 7.08 9.66 -6.38
N ARG A 42 6.87 8.56 -7.10
CA ARG A 42 6.59 7.24 -6.55
C ARG A 42 7.78 6.32 -6.80
N ASP A 43 8.18 5.62 -5.75
CA ASP A 43 9.15 4.55 -5.83
C ASP A 43 8.54 3.35 -6.59
N TYR A 44 8.99 3.08 -7.82
CA TYR A 44 8.62 1.85 -8.52
C TYR A 44 9.86 0.97 -8.63
N GLN A 45 9.96 0.05 -7.68
CA GLN A 45 11.02 -0.94 -7.63
C GLN A 45 10.81 -1.96 -8.75
N ASP A 46 11.47 -1.74 -9.88
CA ASP A 46 11.95 -2.86 -10.69
C ASP A 46 13.17 -3.49 -9.98
N LYS A 47 13.59 -4.70 -10.38
CA LYS A 47 14.70 -5.42 -9.74
C LYS A 47 16.04 -4.66 -9.79
N THR A 48 16.14 -3.67 -10.66
CA THR A 48 17.36 -2.92 -10.93
C THR A 48 17.38 -1.54 -10.26
N TRP A 49 16.24 -1.08 -9.72
CA TRP A 49 16.06 0.23 -9.13
C TRP A 49 16.61 0.28 -7.70
N PRO A 50 17.73 1.01 -7.46
CA PRO A 50 18.32 1.07 -6.12
C PRO A 50 17.39 1.75 -5.11
N ARG A 51 17.31 1.20 -3.89
CA ARG A 51 16.43 1.69 -2.81
C ARG A 51 16.61 3.17 -2.43
N HIS A 52 17.76 3.77 -2.75
CA HIS A 52 18.07 5.17 -2.45
C HIS A 52 17.63 6.15 -3.56
N MET A 53 17.27 5.68 -4.76
CA MET A 53 17.03 6.54 -5.92
C MET A 53 15.85 7.50 -5.74
N LEU A 54 14.78 7.10 -5.06
CA LEU A 54 13.67 8.02 -4.77
C LEU A 54 14.17 9.23 -3.97
N ARG A 55 15.05 9.01 -2.98
CA ARG A 55 15.60 10.09 -2.16
C ARG A 55 16.46 11.01 -3.00
N GLU A 56 17.34 10.46 -3.83
CA GLU A 56 18.18 11.27 -4.74
C GLU A 56 17.34 12.11 -5.71
N ALA A 57 16.25 11.54 -6.25
CA ALA A 57 15.33 12.26 -7.13
C ALA A 57 14.66 13.45 -6.40
N LEU A 58 14.26 13.25 -5.15
CA LEU A 58 13.63 14.28 -4.33
C LEU A 58 14.62 15.38 -3.94
N GLU A 59 15.85 15.02 -3.56
CA GLU A 59 16.92 15.97 -3.22
C GLU A 59 17.33 16.85 -4.42
N ALA A 60 17.17 16.34 -5.64
CA ALA A 60 17.44 17.09 -6.87
C ALA A 60 16.31 18.07 -7.28
N LEU A 61 15.16 18.05 -6.59
CA LEU A 61 13.97 18.84 -6.90
C LEU A 61 13.59 19.77 -5.73
N PRO A 62 12.75 20.79 -5.96
CA PRO A 62 12.26 21.64 -4.87
C PRO A 62 11.45 20.86 -3.83
N GLY A 63 11.50 21.33 -2.57
CA GLY A 63 10.90 20.64 -1.41
C GLY A 63 9.37 20.53 -1.42
N ASP A 64 8.68 21.17 -2.37
CA ASP A 64 7.25 21.01 -2.57
C ASP A 64 6.89 19.79 -3.46
N VAL A 65 7.86 19.01 -3.94
CA VAL A 65 7.59 17.70 -4.53
C VAL A 65 7.25 16.70 -3.43
N ARG A 66 6.21 15.87 -3.64
CA ARG A 66 5.79 14.84 -2.68
C ARG A 66 6.47 13.51 -2.97
N ALA A 67 6.67 12.71 -1.93
CA ALA A 67 7.08 11.32 -2.04
C ALA A 67 5.86 10.41 -1.88
N SER A 68 5.58 9.53 -2.83
CA SER A 68 4.59 8.44 -2.71
C SER A 68 5.32 7.17 -2.29
N VAL A 69 5.02 6.68 -1.09
CA VAL A 69 5.76 5.60 -0.43
C VAL A 69 4.80 4.50 -0.01
N LYS A 70 5.08 3.27 -0.44
CA LYS A 70 4.32 2.08 -0.03
C LYS A 70 4.35 1.93 1.50
N ALA A 71 3.29 1.38 2.09
CA ALA A 71 3.26 1.11 3.52
C ALA A 71 4.33 0.11 3.97
N THR A 72 4.72 -0.80 3.08
CA THR A 72 5.73 -1.85 3.31
C THR A 72 6.96 -1.62 2.44
N GLU A 73 8.12 -2.09 2.91
CA GLU A 73 9.38 -1.95 2.15
C GLU A 73 9.37 -2.76 0.87
N LEU A 74 8.90 -4.01 0.95
CA LEU A 74 8.83 -4.95 -0.16
C LEU A 74 7.36 -5.22 -0.50
N ASP A 75 6.95 -4.82 -1.70
CA ASP A 75 5.59 -4.96 -2.24
C ASP A 75 4.50 -4.46 -1.28
N TYR A 76 3.39 -5.19 -1.15
CA TYR A 76 2.21 -4.81 -0.35
C TYR A 76 1.76 -5.94 0.60
N ARG A 77 2.69 -6.79 1.05
CA ARG A 77 2.37 -7.98 1.85
C ARG A 77 1.97 -7.62 3.29
N PRO A 78 0.83 -8.11 3.80
CA PRO A 78 0.42 -7.90 5.19
C PRO A 78 1.48 -8.44 6.17
N GLY A 79 1.63 -7.77 7.30
CA GLY A 79 2.62 -8.14 8.33
C GLY A 79 4.09 -7.81 8.01
N PHE A 80 4.41 -7.32 6.81
CA PHE A 80 5.79 -6.92 6.47
C PHE A 80 6.19 -5.63 7.18
N ALA A 81 7.50 -5.43 7.35
CA ALA A 81 8.04 -4.22 7.95
C ALA A 81 7.59 -2.95 7.19
N GLY A 82 7.39 -1.86 7.95
CA GLY A 82 7.10 -0.55 7.39
C GLY A 82 8.20 -0.06 6.47
N ASN A 83 7.83 0.63 5.39
CA ASN A 83 8.82 1.18 4.47
C ASN A 83 9.67 2.26 5.18
N PRO A 84 11.00 2.11 5.26
CA PRO A 84 11.86 3.05 5.99
C PRO A 84 11.83 4.47 5.39
N ASN A 85 11.47 4.63 4.11
CA ASN A 85 11.33 5.95 3.48
C ASN A 85 10.19 6.78 4.08
N LEU A 86 9.22 6.16 4.78
CA LEU A 86 8.19 6.89 5.52
C LEU A 86 8.79 7.73 6.66
N LEU A 87 9.94 7.35 7.21
CA LEU A 87 10.65 8.10 8.25
C LEU A 87 11.89 8.84 7.72
N ASN A 88 12.59 8.24 6.75
CA ASN A 88 13.85 8.76 6.26
C ASN A 88 13.69 9.95 5.32
N ILE A 89 12.56 10.09 4.63
CA ILE A 89 12.24 11.26 3.81
C ILE A 89 11.66 12.35 4.71
N ARG A 90 12.50 13.32 5.10
CA ARG A 90 12.15 14.37 6.08
C ARG A 90 11.70 15.69 5.47
N HIS A 91 12.24 16.06 4.31
CA HIS A 91 12.02 17.40 3.73
C HIS A 91 10.81 17.49 2.81
N ASN A 92 10.29 16.35 2.36
CA ASN A 92 9.18 16.26 1.43
C ASN A 92 7.93 15.75 2.16
N GLN A 93 6.78 16.29 1.76
CA GLN A 93 5.49 15.74 2.17
C GLN A 93 5.31 14.33 1.59
N LYS A 94 4.69 13.44 2.37
CA LYS A 94 4.58 12.02 2.05
C LYS A 94 3.15 11.63 1.74
N TRP A 95 2.96 10.81 0.71
CA TRP A 95 1.73 10.09 0.43
C TRP A 95 1.96 8.62 0.78
N LEU A 96 1.10 8.06 1.62
CA LEU A 96 1.14 6.64 1.97
C LEU A 96 0.40 5.84 0.89
N GLU A 97 1.02 4.79 0.35
CA GLU A 97 0.34 3.86 -0.55
C GLU A 97 -0.06 2.58 0.17
N LEU A 98 -1.34 2.27 0.11
CA LEU A 98 -1.91 1.01 0.55
C LEU A 98 -2.40 0.25 -0.67
N ASP A 99 -2.18 -1.06 -0.67
CA ASP A 99 -2.98 -1.95 -1.50
C ASP A 99 -4.15 -2.40 -0.62
N LEU A 100 -5.38 -2.22 -1.07
CA LEU A 100 -6.57 -2.78 -0.43
C LEU A 100 -7.25 -3.84 -1.30
N TRP A 101 -6.86 -3.92 -2.57
CA TRP A 101 -7.34 -4.93 -3.52
C TRP A 101 -6.70 -6.29 -3.22
N GLY A 102 -5.40 -6.29 -2.97
CA GLY A 102 -4.68 -7.45 -2.45
C GLY A 102 -3.87 -8.19 -3.50
N LEU A 103 -3.06 -7.46 -4.26
CA LEU A 103 -2.15 -7.94 -5.30
C LEU A 103 -1.28 -9.10 -4.84
N GLU A 104 -0.87 -9.07 -3.57
CA GLU A 104 0.02 -10.06 -2.96
C GLU A 104 -0.68 -10.96 -1.93
N TYR A 105 -2.00 -10.83 -1.75
CA TYR A 105 -2.72 -11.48 -0.65
C TYR A 105 -4.19 -11.83 -0.94
N GLY A 106 -4.47 -12.32 -2.15
CA GLY A 106 -5.75 -12.98 -2.46
C GLY A 106 -6.67 -12.25 -3.43
N TRP A 107 -6.23 -11.14 -4.02
CA TRP A 107 -6.87 -10.50 -5.19
C TRP A 107 -8.36 -10.20 -4.99
N THR A 108 -8.77 -9.78 -3.79
CA THR A 108 -10.19 -9.63 -3.38
C THR A 108 -11.05 -10.91 -3.38
N LEU A 109 -10.53 -12.04 -3.87
CA LEU A 109 -11.19 -13.35 -3.88
C LEU A 109 -11.16 -14.01 -2.49
N LEU A 110 -10.05 -13.83 -1.79
CA LEU A 110 -9.89 -14.26 -0.40
C LEU A 110 -9.96 -13.04 0.51
N PRO A 111 -10.64 -13.13 1.67
CA PRO A 111 -10.65 -12.05 2.64
C PRO A 111 -9.24 -11.80 3.17
N CYS A 112 -8.92 -10.52 3.36
CA CYS A 112 -7.78 -10.09 4.13
C CYS A 112 -8.14 -8.82 4.89
N TYR A 113 -8.39 -8.96 6.19
CA TYR A 113 -8.69 -7.84 7.08
C TYR A 113 -7.41 -7.08 7.46
N LEU A 114 -7.36 -5.77 7.21
CA LEU A 114 -6.16 -4.95 7.39
C LEU A 114 -6.32 -3.81 8.38
N LEU A 115 -7.53 -3.56 8.90
CA LEU A 115 -7.80 -2.33 9.65
C LEU A 115 -6.99 -2.20 10.95
N ASP A 116 -6.75 -3.31 11.66
CA ASP A 116 -5.88 -3.31 12.85
C ASP A 116 -4.44 -2.88 12.48
N GLU A 117 -3.89 -3.45 11.39
CA GLU A 117 -2.54 -3.13 10.92
C GLU A 117 -2.45 -1.67 10.40
N ILE A 118 -3.45 -1.23 9.64
CA ILE A 118 -3.52 0.14 9.13
C ILE A 118 -3.54 1.14 10.28
N GLN A 119 -4.37 0.93 11.31
CA GLN A 119 -4.44 1.80 12.47
C GLN A 119 -3.09 1.86 13.19
N GLN A 120 -2.45 0.71 13.41
CA GLN A 120 -1.13 0.65 14.06
C GLN A 120 -0.08 1.45 13.28
N ARG A 121 -0.03 1.29 11.94
CA ARG A 121 0.90 2.03 11.08
C ARG A 121 0.65 3.53 11.13
N LEU A 122 -0.61 3.97 11.02
CA LEU A 122 -0.95 5.38 11.07
C LEU A 122 -0.65 6.00 12.44
N SER A 123 -0.95 5.30 13.52
CA SER A 123 -0.64 5.73 14.89
C SER A 123 0.88 5.88 15.08
N TRP A 124 1.66 4.89 14.63
CA TRP A 124 3.12 4.94 14.70
C TRP A 124 3.72 6.09 13.90
N LEU A 125 3.25 6.32 12.67
CA LEU A 125 3.69 7.45 11.86
C LEU A 125 3.36 8.80 12.51
N ASN A 126 2.19 8.90 13.15
CA ASN A 126 1.79 10.11 13.86
C ASN A 126 2.63 10.36 15.11
N GLN A 127 2.98 9.32 15.87
CA GLN A 127 3.88 9.43 17.03
C GLN A 127 5.30 9.89 16.67
N LEU A 128 5.72 9.66 15.42
CA LEU A 128 7.04 10.03 14.90
C LEU A 128 7.01 11.31 14.04
N ASP A 129 5.98 12.15 14.17
CA ASP A 129 5.79 13.39 13.40
C ASP A 129 5.93 13.17 11.88
N SER A 130 5.53 11.99 11.41
CA SER A 130 5.68 11.51 10.03
C SER A 130 4.34 11.22 9.36
N THR A 131 3.26 11.84 9.85
CA THR A 131 1.90 11.70 9.32
C THR A 131 1.86 12.01 7.82
N PRO A 132 1.27 11.14 6.99
CA PRO A 132 1.17 11.37 5.55
C PRO A 132 0.20 12.52 5.23
N GLU A 133 0.52 13.32 4.21
CA GLU A 133 -0.36 14.36 3.65
C GLU A 133 -1.60 13.75 2.99
N ALA A 134 -1.44 12.56 2.39
CA ALA A 134 -2.51 11.83 1.75
C ALA A 134 -2.27 10.32 1.81
N ILE A 135 -3.35 9.54 1.65
CA ILE A 135 -3.30 8.10 1.50
C ILE A 135 -3.85 7.78 0.10
N THR A 136 -3.11 6.97 -0.66
CA THR A 136 -3.56 6.41 -1.93
C THR A 136 -3.81 4.92 -1.75
N VAL A 137 -4.89 4.45 -2.33
CA VAL A 137 -5.34 3.05 -2.22
C VAL A 137 -5.39 2.43 -3.60
N ARG A 138 -4.93 1.19 -3.73
CA ARG A 138 -5.25 0.36 -4.89
C ARG A 138 -6.63 -0.26 -4.69
N VAL A 139 -7.48 -0.08 -5.69
CA VAL A 139 -8.87 -0.58 -5.70
C VAL A 139 -9.12 -1.57 -6.84
N ASP A 140 -8.18 -1.69 -7.77
CA ASP A 140 -8.26 -2.55 -8.95
C ASP A 140 -6.86 -2.96 -9.42
N TRP A 141 -6.84 -3.87 -10.38
CA TRP A 141 -5.65 -4.25 -11.11
C TRP A 141 -5.94 -4.24 -12.62
N GLU A 142 -5.10 -3.55 -13.38
CA GLU A 142 -5.32 -3.29 -14.80
C GLU A 142 -5.41 -4.55 -15.67
N TRP A 143 -4.90 -5.67 -15.19
CA TRP A 143 -4.94 -6.98 -15.86
C TRP A 143 -6.19 -7.80 -15.52
N LEU A 144 -6.95 -7.43 -14.49
CA LEU A 144 -8.19 -8.07 -14.06
C LEU A 144 -9.27 -7.00 -13.82
N PRO A 145 -9.72 -6.28 -14.87
CA PRO A 145 -10.61 -5.13 -14.74
C PRO A 145 -12.00 -5.49 -14.17
N ASP A 146 -12.44 -6.73 -14.33
CA ASP A 146 -13.73 -7.21 -13.82
C ASP A 146 -13.70 -7.58 -12.34
N LEU A 147 -12.52 -7.58 -11.72
CA LEU A 147 -12.32 -7.90 -10.32
C LEU A 147 -11.92 -6.64 -9.58
N THR A 148 -12.90 -5.91 -9.06
CA THR A 148 -12.70 -4.66 -8.33
C THR A 148 -12.76 -4.87 -6.81
N LEU A 149 -12.22 -3.90 -6.07
CA LEU A 149 -12.39 -3.84 -4.61
C LEU A 149 -13.84 -3.61 -4.21
N GLU A 150 -14.57 -2.79 -4.98
CA GLU A 150 -16.01 -2.58 -4.79
C GLU A 150 -16.76 -3.90 -4.90
N ASP A 151 -17.69 -4.13 -3.96
CA ASP A 151 -18.48 -5.36 -3.82
C ASP A 151 -17.67 -6.63 -3.47
N SER A 152 -16.41 -6.48 -3.11
CA SER A 152 -15.60 -7.56 -2.54
C SER A 152 -15.62 -7.57 -1.01
N VAL A 153 -15.17 -8.68 -0.42
CA VAL A 153 -15.01 -8.78 1.04
C VAL A 153 -13.94 -7.83 1.58
N ASN A 154 -12.94 -7.47 0.76
CA ASN A 154 -11.86 -6.55 1.15
C ASN A 154 -12.32 -5.08 1.17
N GLU A 155 -13.50 -4.76 0.64
CA GLU A 155 -14.07 -3.41 0.67
C GLU A 155 -14.25 -2.88 2.10
N LEU A 156 -14.43 -3.79 3.07
CA LEU A 156 -14.38 -3.47 4.51
C LEU A 156 -13.15 -2.63 4.87
N ASN A 157 -11.99 -2.91 4.27
CA ASN A 157 -10.76 -2.16 4.54
C ASN A 157 -10.84 -0.72 4.04
N LEU A 158 -11.48 -0.49 2.89
CA LEU A 158 -11.66 0.86 2.34
C LEU A 158 -12.65 1.67 3.19
N SER A 159 -13.80 1.06 3.51
CA SER A 159 -14.82 1.66 4.37
C SER A 159 -14.24 1.97 5.76
N GLY A 160 -13.49 1.03 6.33
CA GLY A 160 -12.88 1.19 7.64
C GLY A 160 -11.74 2.20 7.66
N LEU A 161 -10.89 2.23 6.63
CA LEU A 161 -9.84 3.24 6.48
C LEU A 161 -10.44 4.65 6.45
N SER A 162 -11.52 4.86 5.69
CA SER A 162 -12.21 6.15 5.67
C SER A 162 -12.65 6.57 7.07
N ARG A 163 -13.12 5.63 7.91
CA ARG A 163 -13.50 5.93 9.28
C ARG A 163 -12.28 6.20 10.17
N LEU A 164 -11.23 5.38 10.08
CA LEU A 164 -10.00 5.52 10.86
C LEU A 164 -9.28 6.86 10.63
N ILE A 165 -9.32 7.41 9.41
CA ILE A 165 -8.71 8.72 9.12
C ILE A 165 -9.42 9.84 9.90
N HIS A 166 -10.74 9.73 10.11
CA HIS A 166 -11.53 10.74 10.82
C HIS A 166 -11.64 10.48 12.33
N GLU A 167 -11.58 9.22 12.73
CA GLU A 167 -11.69 8.75 14.12
C GLU A 167 -10.54 7.78 14.43
N PRO A 168 -9.29 8.25 14.60
CA PRO A 168 -8.12 7.38 14.77
C PRO A 168 -8.19 6.45 15.98
N GLU A 169 -8.95 6.83 17.01
CA GLU A 169 -9.10 6.10 18.27
C GLU A 169 -10.20 5.01 18.23
N ILE A 170 -10.99 4.91 17.15
CA ILE A 170 -12.02 3.88 17.06
C ILE A 170 -11.37 2.50 17.01
N ALA A 171 -11.86 1.56 17.82
CA ALA A 171 -11.35 0.19 17.75
C ALA A 171 -11.75 -0.42 16.39
N PRO A 172 -10.80 -0.86 15.53
CA PRO A 172 -11.12 -1.23 14.16
C PRO A 172 -12.15 -2.36 14.04
N ARG A 173 -12.15 -3.29 15.00
CA ARG A 173 -13.14 -4.37 15.10
C ARG A 173 -14.59 -3.89 15.25
N GLN A 174 -14.81 -2.70 15.81
CA GLN A 174 -16.14 -2.10 15.93
C GLN A 174 -16.73 -1.70 14.58
N LEU A 175 -15.89 -1.61 13.53
CA LEU A 175 -16.30 -1.24 12.18
C LEU A 175 -16.88 -2.41 11.38
N ILE A 176 -16.60 -3.65 11.81
CA ILE A 176 -16.97 -4.87 11.06
C ILE A 176 -18.47 -5.09 11.08
N ALA A 177 -19.09 -5.10 12.26
CA ALA A 177 -20.52 -5.43 12.39
C ALA A 177 -21.44 -4.42 11.67
N PRO A 178 -21.23 -3.09 11.77
CA PRO A 178 -22.00 -2.12 10.99
C PRO A 178 -21.87 -2.32 9.49
N TRP A 179 -20.64 -2.57 9.00
CA TRP A 179 -20.38 -2.82 7.58
C TRP A 179 -21.08 -4.09 7.09
N LEU A 180 -21.00 -5.19 7.85
CA LEU A 180 -21.69 -6.44 7.54
C LEU A 180 -23.21 -6.26 7.49
N GLN A 181 -23.80 -5.54 8.46
CA GLN A 181 -25.24 -5.29 8.47
C GLN A 181 -25.70 -4.45 7.27
N GLN A 182 -24.90 -3.45 6.86
CA GLN A 182 -25.22 -2.62 5.69
C GLN A 182 -25.21 -3.41 4.38
N ARG A 183 -24.34 -4.42 4.27
CA ARG A 183 -24.16 -5.25 3.08
C ARG A 183 -25.07 -6.48 3.05
N ALA A 184 -25.65 -6.87 4.18
CA ALA A 184 -26.51 -8.04 4.26
C ALA A 184 -27.88 -7.77 3.62
N ARG A 185 -28.40 -8.76 2.86
CA ARG A 185 -29.75 -8.69 2.26
C ARG A 185 -30.88 -8.67 3.29
N ALA A 186 -30.60 -9.20 4.48
CA ALA A 186 -31.49 -9.22 5.62
C ALA A 186 -30.67 -9.06 6.91
N PRO A 187 -31.25 -8.56 8.01
CA PRO A 187 -30.53 -8.38 9.26
C PRO A 187 -29.86 -9.68 9.73
N LEU A 188 -28.57 -9.60 10.00
CA LEU A 188 -27.80 -10.72 10.56
C LEU A 188 -28.05 -10.80 12.06
N SER A 189 -28.21 -12.03 12.56
CA SER A 189 -28.26 -12.29 14.00
C SER A 189 -26.91 -12.03 14.64
N LEU A 190 -26.89 -11.71 15.95
CA LEU A 190 -25.64 -11.48 16.68
C LEU A 190 -24.66 -12.68 16.60
N PRO A 191 -25.09 -13.96 16.71
CA PRO A 191 -24.20 -15.09 16.52
C PRO A 191 -23.55 -15.13 15.14
N ASN A 192 -24.31 -14.84 14.07
CA ASN A 192 -23.78 -14.83 12.70
C ASN A 192 -22.80 -13.68 12.48
N LEU A 193 -23.12 -12.49 13.00
CA LEU A 193 -22.20 -11.35 12.95
C LEU A 193 -20.87 -11.67 13.63
N ASN A 194 -20.91 -12.25 14.83
CA ASN A 194 -19.71 -12.63 15.56
C ASN A 194 -18.91 -13.67 14.78
N ALA A 195 -19.55 -14.73 14.29
CA ALA A 195 -18.87 -15.78 13.52
C ALA A 195 -18.18 -15.23 12.25
N ILE A 196 -18.85 -14.39 11.48
CA ILE A 196 -18.28 -13.78 10.27
C ILE A 196 -17.15 -12.81 10.64
N SER A 197 -17.32 -12.02 11.70
CA SER A 197 -16.29 -11.08 12.17
C SER A 197 -15.01 -11.80 12.58
N GLU A 198 -15.12 -12.93 13.29
CA GLU A 198 -13.96 -13.75 13.65
C GLU A 198 -13.24 -14.32 12.42
N ILE A 199 -13.98 -14.77 11.40
CA ILE A 199 -13.38 -15.24 10.13
C ILE A 199 -12.62 -14.09 9.43
N LEU A 200 -13.24 -12.90 9.36
CA LEU A 200 -12.62 -11.74 8.74
C LEU A 200 -11.32 -11.36 9.48
N VAL A 201 -11.36 -11.27 10.80
CA VAL A 201 -10.17 -10.98 11.60
C VAL A 201 -9.08 -12.05 11.39
N ALA A 202 -9.44 -13.33 11.45
CA ALA A 202 -8.48 -14.43 11.29
C ALA A 202 -7.81 -14.44 9.91
N SER A 203 -8.46 -13.86 8.90
CA SER A 203 -7.92 -13.77 7.54
C SER A 203 -6.62 -12.96 7.43
N HIS A 204 -6.40 -12.01 8.35
CA HIS A 204 -5.11 -11.29 8.46
C HIS A 204 -3.97 -12.26 8.77
N GLU A 205 -4.16 -13.10 9.77
CA GLU A 205 -3.16 -14.06 10.23
C GLU A 205 -2.81 -15.07 9.13
N TRP A 206 -3.82 -15.57 8.43
CA TRP A 206 -3.62 -16.44 7.27
C TRP A 206 -2.82 -15.71 6.18
N SER A 207 -3.20 -14.48 5.86
CA SER A 207 -2.50 -13.69 4.83
C SER A 207 -1.05 -13.39 5.18
N CYS A 208 -0.71 -13.27 6.48
CA CYS A 208 0.68 -13.09 6.92
C CYS A 208 1.48 -14.40 6.87
N LYS A 209 0.88 -15.51 7.30
CA LYS A 209 1.62 -16.76 7.59
C LYS A 209 1.64 -17.77 6.43
N THR A 210 0.54 -17.91 5.70
CA THR A 210 0.48 -18.92 4.63
C THR A 210 1.45 -18.63 3.48
N PRO A 211 1.62 -17.37 3.04
CA PRO A 211 2.52 -17.07 1.93
C PRO A 211 3.99 -16.93 2.32
N THR A 212 4.34 -16.98 3.62
CA THR A 212 5.69 -16.63 4.09
C THR A 212 6.25 -17.55 5.16
N LEU A 213 7.58 -17.63 5.20
CA LEU A 213 8.34 -18.27 6.28
C LEU A 213 9.49 -17.36 6.66
N LEU A 214 9.62 -17.08 7.96
CA LEU A 214 10.63 -16.16 8.50
C LEU A 214 10.62 -14.76 7.82
N GLY A 215 9.44 -14.28 7.41
CA GLY A 215 9.29 -12.98 6.75
C GLY A 215 9.70 -12.97 5.27
N ARG A 216 9.98 -14.13 4.67
CA ARG A 216 10.30 -14.28 3.24
C ARG A 216 9.17 -15.03 2.54
N VAL A 217 8.89 -14.68 1.29
CA VAL A 217 7.85 -15.32 0.49
C VAL A 217 8.29 -16.74 0.14
N LEU A 218 7.43 -17.72 0.42
CA LEU A 218 7.72 -19.13 0.11
C LEU A 218 7.24 -19.59 -1.25
N GLN A 219 6.22 -18.96 -1.83
CA GLN A 219 5.73 -19.30 -3.16
C GLN A 219 6.26 -18.37 -4.25
N SER A 220 6.50 -18.93 -5.42
CA SER A 220 6.75 -18.18 -6.65
C SER A 220 5.69 -18.55 -7.67
N HIS A 221 5.09 -17.55 -8.34
CA HIS A 221 4.01 -17.77 -9.33
C HIS A 221 2.87 -18.66 -8.82
N SER A 222 2.46 -18.45 -7.56
CA SER A 222 1.41 -19.24 -6.89
C SER A 222 1.72 -20.73 -6.77
N ARG A 223 3.00 -21.12 -6.77
CA ARG A 223 3.46 -22.50 -6.53
C ARG A 223 4.35 -22.58 -5.29
N PRO A 224 4.13 -23.56 -4.40
CA PRO A 224 5.09 -23.86 -3.35
C PRO A 224 6.41 -24.33 -3.99
N PRO A 225 7.53 -24.27 -3.25
CA PRO A 225 8.79 -24.81 -3.73
C PRO A 225 8.66 -26.33 -3.90
N GLU A 226 9.20 -26.84 -4.99
CA GLU A 226 9.18 -28.26 -5.38
C GLU A 226 10.19 -29.08 -4.56
N ASP A 227 11.26 -28.44 -4.09
CA ASP A 227 12.33 -29.07 -3.31
C ASP A 227 12.97 -28.13 -2.27
N LEU A 228 13.88 -28.69 -1.47
CA LEU A 228 14.60 -27.97 -0.41
C LEU A 228 15.55 -26.90 -0.98
N ASP A 229 16.18 -27.14 -2.13
CA ASP A 229 17.13 -26.20 -2.73
C ASP A 229 16.39 -24.94 -3.22
N GLN A 230 15.23 -25.13 -3.84
CA GLN A 230 14.34 -24.05 -4.21
C GLN A 230 13.80 -23.31 -2.97
N THR A 231 13.45 -24.04 -1.91
CA THR A 231 13.03 -23.42 -0.65
C THR A 231 14.13 -22.52 -0.07
N LEU A 232 15.35 -23.03 0.03
CA LEU A 232 16.51 -22.28 0.52
C LEU A 232 16.79 -21.08 -0.39
N HIS A 233 16.73 -21.26 -1.70
CA HIS A 233 16.88 -20.16 -2.65
C HIS A 233 15.87 -19.04 -2.40
N LEU A 234 14.58 -19.37 -2.27
CA LEU A 234 13.52 -18.39 -2.00
C LEU A 234 13.69 -17.68 -0.64
N LEU A 235 14.15 -18.39 0.39
CA LEU A 235 14.45 -17.79 1.70
C LEU A 235 15.66 -16.85 1.67
N HIS A 236 16.52 -16.97 0.67
CA HIS A 236 17.72 -16.16 0.48
C HIS A 236 17.59 -15.09 -0.62
N LEU A 237 16.44 -14.97 -1.30
CA LEU A 237 16.18 -13.89 -2.25
C LEU A 237 15.92 -12.58 -1.52
N ASP A 238 16.77 -11.57 -1.78
CA ASP A 238 16.65 -10.17 -1.32
C ASP A 238 15.84 -9.27 -2.25
#